data_AF-A0A2E0J1Q5-F1
#
_entry.id   AF-A0A2E0J1Q5-F1
#
_cell.length_a   1.000
_cell.length_b   1.000
_cell.length_c   1.000
_cell.angle_alpha   90.00
_cell.angle_beta   90.00
_cell.angle_gamma   90.00
#
_symmetry.space_group_name_H-M   'P 1'
#
loop_
_entity.id
_entity.type
_entity.pdbx_description
1 polymer ?
#
loop_
_entity_poly.entity_id
_entity_poly.type
_entity_poly.pdbx_seq_one_letter_code
_entity_poly.pdbx_strand_id
1 'polypeptide(L)'
;MAGASYVLQALVVAAAAALGGVAWSAVLIYALGLAAVVAFFFVIFLSDLNLRSAEPNLTFIQVVSPLLPAVYLLYQIESLPVRAGILLTVMVPLLYGILDLSIPRFLAAAMAYFAGYFGVFLLAGGRDSTYYDNPNE
;
A
#
# COMPACT_ATOMS: atom_id res chain seq x y z
N MET A 1 4.01 1.22 -16.53
CA MET A 1 3.65 2.24 -15.52
C MET A 1 2.85 1.58 -14.41
N ALA A 2 3.28 1.78 -13.16
CA ALA A 2 2.57 1.27 -11.97
C ALA A 2 1.15 1.87 -11.75
N GLY A 3 0.72 2.84 -12.56
CA GLY A 3 -0.61 3.43 -12.45
C GLY A 3 -1.76 2.43 -12.60
N ALA A 4 -1.65 1.48 -13.54
CA ALA A 4 -2.69 0.47 -13.75
C ALA A 4 -2.84 -0.48 -12.54
N SER A 5 -1.73 -0.83 -11.90
CA SER A 5 -1.74 -1.65 -10.69
C SER A 5 -2.32 -0.90 -9.48
N TYR A 6 -2.23 0.43 -9.43
CA TYR A 6 -2.87 1.24 -8.40
C TYR A 6 -4.38 1.36 -8.60
N VAL A 7 -4.85 1.47 -9.84
CA VAL A 7 -6.28 1.46 -10.16
C VAL A 7 -6.91 0.15 -9.70
N LEU A 8 -6.29 -0.99 -10.02
CA LEU A 8 -6.79 -2.30 -9.57
C LEU A 8 -6.87 -2.37 -8.03
N GLN A 9 -5.84 -1.92 -7.32
CA GLN A 9 -5.85 -1.89 -5.85
C GLN A 9 -6.97 -1.00 -5.32
N ALA A 10 -7.16 0.20 -5.87
CA ALA A 10 -8.25 1.09 -5.46
C ALA A 10 -9.63 0.46 -5.68
N LEU A 11 -9.83 -0.28 -6.78
CA LEU A 11 -11.07 -1.00 -7.06
C LEU A 11 -11.32 -2.14 -6.07
N VAL A 12 -10.29 -2.93 -5.72
CA VAL A 12 -10.42 -3.99 -4.71
C VAL A 12 -10.80 -3.41 -3.36
N VAL A 13 -10.19 -2.30 -2.96
CA VAL A 13 -10.49 -1.61 -1.69
C VAL A 13 -11.90 -1.02 -1.70
N ALA A 14 -12.34 -0.43 -2.82
CA ALA A 14 -13.70 0.07 -2.98
C ALA A 14 -14.74 -1.06 -2.91
N ALA A 15 -14.45 -2.23 -3.51
CA ALA A 15 -15.29 -3.41 -3.38
C ALA A 15 -15.38 -3.90 -1.92
N ALA A 16 -14.25 -3.91 -1.19
CA ALA A 16 -14.24 -4.23 0.23
C ALA A 16 -15.10 -3.27 1.07
N ALA A 17 -15.11 -1.97 0.72
CA ALA A 17 -15.97 -0.98 1.37
C ALA A 17 -17.45 -1.18 1.04
N ALA A 18 -17.77 -1.51 -0.22
CA ALA A 18 -19.15 -1.83 -0.63
C ALA A 18 -19.70 -3.06 0.10
N LEU A 19 -18.84 -3.98 0.52
CA LEU A 19 -19.17 -5.15 1.33
C LEU A 19 -19.17 -4.87 2.84
N GLY A 20 -18.95 -3.62 3.27
CA GLY A 20 -18.91 -3.23 4.69
C GLY A 20 -17.62 -3.61 5.42
N GLY A 21 -16.58 -4.03 4.71
CA GLY A 21 -15.30 -4.45 5.32
C GLY A 21 -14.36 -3.30 5.67
N VAL A 22 -14.60 -2.09 5.15
CA VAL A 22 -13.81 -0.89 5.47
C VAL A 22 -14.65 0.38 5.29
N ALA A 23 -14.38 1.43 6.08
CA ALA A 23 -15.06 2.70 5.96
C ALA A 23 -14.66 3.45 4.67
N TRP A 24 -15.64 4.07 3.99
CA TRP A 24 -15.39 4.87 2.78
C TRP A 24 -14.41 6.04 2.99
N SER A 25 -14.32 6.59 4.21
CA SER A 25 -13.32 7.60 4.56
C SER A 25 -11.88 7.07 4.41
N ALA A 26 -11.62 5.82 4.83
CA ALA A 26 -10.33 5.17 4.66
C ALA A 26 -10.02 4.89 3.18
N VAL A 27 -11.03 4.48 2.40
CA VAL A 27 -10.91 4.32 0.93
C VAL A 27 -10.51 5.63 0.26
N LEU A 28 -11.16 6.74 0.62
CA LEU A 28 -10.87 8.05 0.05
C LEU A 28 -9.45 8.51 0.37
N ILE A 29 -9.01 8.36 1.62
CA ILE A 29 -7.63 8.72 2.01
C ILE A 29 -6.62 7.83 1.27
N TYR A 30 -6.89 6.53 1.14
CA TYR A 30 -6.06 5.61 0.36
C TYR A 30 -5.96 6.03 -1.11
N ALA A 31 -7.10 6.30 -1.75
CA ALA A 31 -7.16 6.72 -3.15
C ALA A 31 -6.44 8.05 -3.37
N LEU A 32 -6.60 9.03 -2.46
CA LEU A 32 -5.87 10.30 -2.50
C LEU A 32 -4.36 10.08 -2.33
N GLY A 33 -3.95 9.17 -1.45
CA GLY A 33 -2.55 8.80 -1.27
C GLY A 33 -1.94 8.20 -2.55
N LEU A 34 -2.65 7.27 -3.20
CA LEU A 34 -2.23 6.72 -4.49
C LEU A 34 -2.19 7.80 -5.58
N ALA A 35 -3.19 8.67 -5.65
CA ALA A 35 -3.22 9.78 -6.61
C ALA A 35 -2.06 10.74 -6.39
N ALA A 36 -1.72 11.04 -5.13
CA ALA A 36 -0.57 11.87 -4.78
C ALA A 36 0.76 11.22 -5.21
N VAL A 37 0.92 9.91 -5.02
CA VAL A 37 2.10 9.16 -5.51
C VAL A 37 2.20 9.27 -7.05
N VAL A 38 1.09 9.04 -7.76
CA VAL A 38 1.06 9.15 -9.23
C VAL A 38 1.38 10.57 -9.68
N ALA A 39 0.76 11.58 -9.07
CA ALA A 39 0.99 12.99 -9.39
C ALA A 39 2.45 13.40 -9.14
N PHE A 40 3.04 12.94 -8.04
CA PHE A 40 4.45 13.18 -7.72
C PHE A 40 5.38 12.64 -8.82
N PHE A 41 5.21 11.38 -9.21
CA PHE A 41 6.04 10.81 -10.28
C PHE A 41 5.75 11.46 -11.63
N PHE A 42 4.50 11.78 -11.93
CA PHE A 42 4.12 12.49 -13.15
C PHE A 42 4.86 13.82 -13.28
N VAL A 43 4.92 14.62 -12.21
CA VAL A 43 5.67 15.89 -12.19
C VAL A 43 7.17 15.67 -12.38
N ILE A 44 7.74 14.63 -11.77
CA ILE A 44 9.17 14.30 -11.92
C ILE A 44 9.51 13.93 -13.37
N PHE A 45 8.68 13.11 -14.03
CA PHE A 45 8.88 12.74 -15.43
C PHE A 45 8.65 13.92 -16.37
N LEU A 46 7.66 14.77 -16.10
CA LEU A 46 7.37 15.95 -16.91
C LEU A 46 8.50 17.00 -16.86
N SER A 47 9.24 17.04 -15.75
CA SER A 47 10.35 17.97 -15.54
C SER A 47 11.72 17.39 -15.88
N ASP A 48 11.77 16.19 -16.46
CA ASP A 48 12.99 15.44 -16.78
C ASP A 48 13.95 15.26 -15.59
N LEU A 49 13.46 15.44 -14.36
CA LEU A 49 14.26 15.30 -13.15
C LEU A 49 14.67 13.84 -12.92
N ASN A 50 13.88 12.89 -13.43
CA ASN A 50 14.20 11.47 -13.41
C ASN A 50 15.52 11.16 -14.15
N LEU A 51 15.87 11.92 -15.20
CA LEU A 51 17.11 11.71 -15.96
C LEU A 51 18.38 12.03 -15.16
N ARG A 52 18.25 12.77 -14.05
CA ARG A 52 19.35 13.06 -13.13
C ARG A 52 19.57 11.94 -12.09
N SER A 53 18.66 10.97 -12.02
CA SER A 53 18.75 9.82 -11.12
C SER A 53 19.62 8.72 -11.72
N ALA A 54 20.28 7.93 -10.86
CA ALA A 54 20.99 6.72 -11.26
C ALA A 54 20.06 5.64 -11.83
N GLU A 55 18.77 5.68 -11.51
CA GLU A 55 17.73 4.82 -12.08
C GLU A 55 16.65 5.72 -12.70
N PRO A 56 16.70 6.01 -14.01
CA PRO A 56 15.78 6.96 -14.67
C PRO A 56 14.31 6.53 -14.64
N ASN A 57 14.04 5.23 -14.48
CA ASN A 57 12.69 4.71 -14.34
C ASN A 57 12.13 4.90 -12.92
N LEU A 58 12.99 5.18 -11.94
CA LEU A 58 12.64 5.35 -10.52
C LEU A 58 11.81 4.18 -9.96
N THR A 59 12.00 2.99 -10.51
CA THR A 59 11.16 1.81 -10.27
C THR A 59 11.16 1.41 -8.81
N PHE A 60 12.32 1.45 -8.14
CA PHE A 60 12.39 1.06 -6.73
C PHE A 60 11.48 1.96 -5.88
N ILE A 61 11.59 3.27 -6.09
CA ILE A 61 10.81 4.25 -5.33
C ILE A 61 9.33 4.11 -5.71
N GLN A 62 9.00 3.94 -6.99
CA GLN A 62 7.62 3.71 -7.43
C GLN A 62 7.01 2.47 -6.77
N VAL A 63 7.74 1.38 -6.66
CA VAL A 63 7.27 0.15 -6.02
C VAL A 63 7.05 0.35 -4.51
N VAL A 64 7.93 1.10 -3.82
CA VAL A 64 7.85 1.27 -2.37
C VAL A 64 6.91 2.41 -1.93
N SER A 65 6.78 3.50 -2.69
CA SER A 65 5.92 4.64 -2.37
C SER A 65 4.46 4.31 -1.99
N PRO A 66 3.74 3.40 -2.68
CA PRO A 66 2.36 3.05 -2.32
C PRO A 66 2.25 2.27 -1.01
N LEU A 67 3.38 1.83 -0.40
CA LEU A 67 3.37 1.20 0.92
C LEU A 67 2.74 2.09 1.99
N LEU A 68 3.03 3.40 1.98
CA LEU A 68 2.51 4.33 2.98
C LEU A 68 0.97 4.38 3.02
N PRO A 69 0.28 4.69 1.90
CA PRO A 69 -1.18 4.67 1.92
C PRO A 69 -1.74 3.27 2.20
N ALA A 70 -1.06 2.19 1.76
CA ALA A 70 -1.50 0.82 2.04
C ALA A 70 -1.41 0.45 3.53
N VAL A 71 -0.34 0.84 4.23
CA VAL A 71 -0.17 0.66 5.67
C VAL A 71 -1.25 1.40 6.44
N TYR A 72 -1.54 2.64 6.06
CA TYR A 72 -2.64 3.41 6.64
C TYR A 72 -3.98 2.69 6.45
N LEU A 73 -4.28 2.24 5.22
CA LEU A 73 -5.54 1.55 4.93
C LEU A 73 -5.70 0.29 5.77
N LEU A 74 -4.67 -0.56 5.85
CA LEU A 74 -4.74 -1.81 6.63
C LEU A 74 -4.91 -1.56 8.12
N TYR A 75 -4.34 -0.47 8.65
CA TYR A 75 -4.55 -0.06 10.03
C TYR A 75 -6.01 0.33 10.33
N GLN A 76 -6.76 0.80 9.33
CA GLN A 76 -8.19 1.14 9.47
C GLN A 76 -9.12 -0.08 9.33
N ILE A 77 -8.61 -1.24 8.92
CA ILE A 77 -9.43 -2.45 8.75
C ILE A 77 -9.36 -3.26 10.04
N GLU A 78 -10.49 -3.36 10.74
CA GLU A 78 -10.57 -4.13 11.99
C GLU A 78 -10.72 -5.63 11.74
N SER A 79 -11.45 -6.01 10.69
CA SER A 79 -11.68 -7.41 10.34
C SER A 79 -10.41 -8.09 9.81
N LEU A 80 -9.88 -9.07 10.55
CA LEU A 80 -8.70 -9.85 10.17
C LEU A 80 -8.84 -10.54 8.80
N PRO A 81 -9.99 -11.18 8.44
CA PRO A 81 -10.19 -11.73 7.09
C PRO A 81 -10.10 -10.68 5.98
N VAL A 82 -10.70 -9.50 6.19
CA VAL A 82 -10.65 -8.41 5.19
C VAL A 82 -9.23 -7.90 5.06
N ARG A 83 -8.51 -7.70 6.17
CA ARG A 83 -7.11 -7.25 6.19
C ARG A 83 -6.21 -8.22 5.41
N ALA A 84 -6.38 -9.53 5.63
CA ALA A 84 -5.65 -10.56 4.90
C ALA A 84 -5.96 -10.54 3.38
N GLY A 85 -7.22 -10.33 3.00
CA GLY A 85 -7.62 -10.19 1.60
C GLY A 85 -6.97 -8.99 0.92
N ILE A 86 -6.94 -7.82 1.58
CA ILE A 86 -6.31 -6.61 1.03
C ILE A 86 -4.78 -6.77 0.96
N LEU A 87 -4.16 -7.47 1.92
CA LEU A 87 -2.73 -7.81 1.90
C LEU A 87 -2.32 -8.59 0.64
N LEU A 88 -3.17 -9.45 0.07
CA LEU A 88 -2.84 -10.17 -1.16
C LEU A 88 -2.64 -9.23 -2.35
N THR A 89 -3.24 -8.03 -2.33
CA THR A 89 -3.09 -7.04 -3.40
C THR A 89 -1.67 -6.46 -3.51
N VAL A 90 -0.85 -6.66 -2.48
CA VAL A 90 0.58 -6.29 -2.41
C VAL A 90 1.43 -7.04 -3.41
N MET A 91 1.00 -8.25 -3.78
CA MET A 91 1.70 -9.00 -4.80
C MET A 91 1.73 -8.25 -6.12
N VAL A 92 0.72 -7.42 -6.41
CA VAL A 92 0.63 -6.69 -7.68
C VAL A 92 1.78 -5.70 -7.89
N PRO A 93 2.10 -4.75 -6.98
CA PRO A 93 3.26 -3.87 -7.14
C PRO A 93 4.60 -4.62 -7.05
N LEU A 94 4.70 -5.69 -6.25
CA LEU A 94 5.93 -6.49 -6.19
C LEU A 94 6.19 -7.27 -7.49
N LEU A 95 5.14 -7.79 -8.14
CA LEU A 95 5.23 -8.43 -9.47
C LEU A 95 5.71 -7.44 -10.53
N TYR A 96 5.30 -6.16 -10.43
CA TYR A 96 5.87 -5.11 -11.28
C TYR A 96 7.37 -4.90 -10.98
N GLY A 97 7.74 -4.87 -9.70
CA GLY A 97 9.14 -4.76 -9.27
C GLY A 97 10.03 -5.90 -9.78
N ILE A 98 9.53 -7.13 -9.85
CA ILE A 98 10.27 -8.30 -10.39
C ILE A 98 10.77 -8.07 -11.82
N LEU A 99 10.02 -7.34 -12.64
CA LEU A 99 10.32 -7.19 -14.06
C LEU A 99 11.47 -6.20 -14.33
N ASP A 100 11.79 -5.31 -13.40
CA ASP A 100 12.70 -4.20 -13.65
C ASP A 100 13.74 -3.98 -12.52
N LEU A 101 13.55 -4.57 -11.34
CA LEU A 101 14.50 -4.50 -10.23
C LEU A 101 15.48 -5.68 -10.23
N SER A 102 16.75 -5.39 -9.96
CA SER A 102 17.72 -6.42 -9.55
C SER A 102 17.27 -7.15 -8.28
N ILE A 103 17.66 -8.42 -8.09
CA ILE A 103 17.29 -9.23 -6.92
C ILE A 103 17.51 -8.52 -5.58
N PRO A 104 18.66 -7.84 -5.31
CA PRO A 104 18.86 -7.15 -4.03
C PRO A 104 17.85 -6.02 -3.80
N ARG A 105 17.53 -5.23 -4.83
CA ARG A 105 16.52 -4.15 -4.76
C ARG A 105 15.12 -4.71 -4.59
N PHE A 106 14.80 -5.82 -5.26
CA PHE A 106 13.53 -6.51 -5.09
C PHE A 106 13.37 -7.02 -3.65
N LEU A 107 14.40 -7.67 -3.09
CA LEU A 107 14.39 -8.13 -1.70
C LEU A 107 14.24 -6.97 -0.71
N ALA A 108 14.92 -5.84 -0.96
CA ALA A 108 14.76 -4.64 -0.14
C ALA A 108 13.32 -4.10 -0.17
N ALA A 109 12.68 -4.06 -1.34
CA ALA A 109 11.28 -3.67 -1.46
C ALA A 109 10.36 -4.65 -0.71
N ALA A 110 10.54 -5.95 -0.91
CA ALA A 110 9.78 -6.99 -0.21
C ALA A 110 9.92 -6.88 1.32
N MET A 111 11.13 -6.62 1.81
CA MET A 111 11.38 -6.39 3.24
C MET A 111 10.71 -5.12 3.76
N ALA A 112 10.68 -4.03 2.98
CA ALA A 112 9.96 -2.82 3.36
C ALA A 112 8.46 -3.08 3.50
N TYR A 113 7.87 -3.80 2.54
CA TYR A 113 6.47 -4.24 2.60
C TYR A 113 6.21 -5.11 3.83
N PHE A 114 7.04 -6.13 4.04
CA PHE A 114 6.94 -7.01 5.21
C PHE A 114 6.99 -6.23 6.52
N ALA A 115 7.97 -5.33 6.68
CA ALA A 115 8.14 -4.51 7.87
C ALA A 115 6.95 -3.57 8.11
N GLY A 116 6.45 -2.92 7.05
CA GLY A 116 5.27 -2.05 7.13
C GLY A 116 4.04 -2.80 7.64
N TYR A 117 3.79 -3.99 7.11
CA TYR A 117 2.64 -4.80 7.54
C TYR A 117 2.81 -5.43 8.91
N PHE A 118 4.02 -5.91 9.22
CA PHE A 118 4.32 -6.37 10.57
C PHE A 118 4.07 -5.26 11.59
N GLY A 119 4.45 -4.02 11.27
CA GLY A 119 4.12 -2.83 12.06
C GLY A 119 2.61 -2.64 12.26
N VAL A 120 1.81 -2.76 11.20
CA VAL A 120 0.34 -2.70 11.32
C VAL A 120 -0.20 -3.80 12.23
N PHE A 121 0.30 -5.03 12.10
CA PHE A 121 -0.13 -6.14 12.95
C PHE A 121 0.19 -5.91 14.42
N LEU A 122 1.36 -5.37 14.76
CA LEU A 122 1.71 -5.03 16.14
C LEU A 122 0.80 -3.93 16.70
N LEU A 123 0.55 -2.87 15.92
CA LEU A 123 -0.28 -1.75 16.35
C LEU A 123 -1.75 -2.14 16.48
N ALA A 124 -2.27 -2.92 15.54
CA ALA A 124 -3.66 -3.37 15.55
C ALA A 124 -3.90 -4.48 16.59
N GLY A 125 -2.96 -5.41 16.77
CA GLY A 125 -3.05 -6.43 17.83
C GLY A 125 -3.09 -5.83 19.23
N GLY A 126 -2.43 -4.68 19.45
CA GLY A 126 -2.58 -3.90 20.67
C GLY A 126 -3.99 -3.32 20.87
N ARG A 127 -4.67 -2.90 19.80
CA ARG A 127 -6.06 -2.41 19.83
C ARG A 127 -7.08 -3.49 20.17
N ASP A 128 -6.93 -4.67 19.58
CA ASP A 128 -7.87 -5.78 19.75
C ASP A 128 -7.80 -6.35 21.19
N SER A 129 -6.62 -6.30 21.83
CA SER A 129 -6.41 -6.76 23.21
C SER A 129 -7.25 -5.95 24.22
N THR A 130 -7.36 -4.64 24.03
CA THR A 130 -8.18 -3.75 24.87
C THR A 130 -9.68 -4.03 24.76
N TYR A 131 -10.16 -4.59 23.65
CA TYR A 131 -11.59 -4.89 23.45
C TYR A 131 -12.03 -6.16 24.21
N TYR A 132 -11.10 -7.10 24.44
CA TYR A 132 -11.39 -8.32 25.22
C TYR A 132 -11.31 -8.11 26.74
N ASP A 133 -10.62 -7.07 27.21
CA ASP A 133 -10.48 -6.76 28.64
C ASP A 133 -11.65 -5.93 29.21
N ASN A 134 -12.59 -5.44 28.37
CA ASN A 134 -13.80 -4.76 28.84
C ASN A 134 -15.06 -5.26 28.13
N PRO A 135 -15.65 -6.38 28.58
CA PRO A 135 -16.87 -6.95 27.99
C PRO A 135 -18.17 -6.17 28.31
N ASN A 136 -18.08 -4.97 28.92
CA ASN A 136 -19.22 -4.23 29.48
C ASN A 136 -19.47 -2.85 28.84
N GLU A 137 -18.88 -2.56 27.68
CA GLU A 137 -19.31 -1.45 26.80
C GLU A 137 -20.01 -2.02 25.56
#